data_AF-A0A942SQK8-F1
#
_entry.id   AF-A0A942SQK8-F1
#
_cell.length_a   1.000
_cell.length_b   1.000
_cell.length_c   1.000
_cell.angle_alpha   90.00
_cell.angle_beta   90.00
_cell.angle_gamma   90.00
#
_symmetry.space_group_name_H-M   'P 1'
#
loop_
_entity.id
_entity.type
_entity.pdbx_description
1 polymer ?
#
loop_
_entity_poly.entity_id
_entity_poly.type
_entity_poly.pdbx_seq_one_letter_code
_entity_poly.pdbx_strand_id
1 'polypeptide(L)'
;MGLLDWATDKVQSFTGESERRALVEETKTIYSQHRATVESKLMIINRLIKEFNQKIHFLNIFRKEKVKITIDALHAFLSKFGSLEKANRFANEEEKEILDLPDKRFEEMEDYIQDIDWSKDEVFKKTFFKTVFGARSETRKQNLSMREELHEYRLEAKSTEKKMDLKEKSVLWDMEISDLYKRNIQTIDQTVKEKILPEMELIEAMMDAEVIKNYILAKQELENIPMNKDISLLKGTLYEKHYNFIKNTFLFFIVSKKVYNTPVLTRLLNEKLSKEDKVELEKQARILEDQETVLKQNMVQGA
;
A
#
# COMPACT_ATOMS: atom_id res chain seq x y z
N MET A 1 13.62 22.28 58.87
CA MET A 1 14.11 23.26 57.89
C MET A 1 15.17 24.10 58.57
N GLY A 2 16.45 23.87 58.25
CA GLY A 2 17.56 24.59 58.87
C GLY A 2 17.92 25.89 58.14
N LEU A 3 18.69 26.77 58.79
CA LEU A 3 19.28 27.98 58.19
C LEU A 3 20.05 27.70 56.88
N LEU A 4 20.61 26.48 56.76
CA LEU A 4 21.28 25.97 55.56
C LEU A 4 20.31 25.73 54.39
N ASP A 5 19.10 25.21 54.63
CA ASP A 5 18.09 25.00 53.57
C ASP A 5 17.62 26.34 53.01
N TRP A 6 17.35 27.31 53.90
CA TRP A 6 16.93 28.66 53.50
C TRP A 6 18.01 29.43 52.72
N ALA A 7 19.28 29.34 53.17
CA ALA A 7 20.40 29.95 52.46
C ALA A 7 20.66 29.28 51.10
N THR A 8 20.50 27.96 51.02
CA THR A 8 20.63 27.20 49.77
C THR A 8 19.54 27.59 48.77
N ASP A 9 18.29 27.71 49.20
CA ASP A 9 17.18 28.13 48.34
C ASP A 9 17.34 29.59 47.84
N LYS A 10 17.86 30.48 48.68
CA LYS A 10 18.18 31.86 48.27
C LYS A 10 19.34 31.94 47.28
N VAL A 11 20.38 31.13 47.47
CA VAL A 11 21.52 31.09 46.55
C VAL A 11 21.13 30.45 45.22
N GLN A 12 20.28 29.42 45.23
CA GLN A 12 19.78 28.78 44.01
C GLN A 12 18.86 29.70 43.18
N SER A 13 17.97 30.46 43.83
CA SER A 13 17.13 31.45 43.14
C SER A 13 17.92 32.64 42.61
N PHE A 14 18.96 33.10 43.32
CA PHE A 14 19.79 34.24 42.91
C PHE A 14 20.76 33.91 41.76
N THR A 15 21.22 32.65 41.68
CA THR A 15 22.17 32.18 40.65
C THR A 15 21.50 31.76 39.34
N GLY A 16 20.17 31.54 39.34
CA GLY A 16 19.43 31.07 38.16
C GLY A 16 19.26 29.54 38.11
N GLU A 17 19.66 28.83 39.17
CA GLU A 17 19.57 27.38 39.28
C GLU A 17 18.12 26.87 39.35
N SER A 18 17.21 27.64 39.95
CA SER A 18 15.78 27.29 39.96
C SER A 18 15.17 27.27 38.55
N GLU A 19 15.61 28.21 37.71
CA GLU A 19 15.21 28.29 36.29
C GLU A 19 15.83 27.14 35.49
N ARG A 20 17.10 26.80 35.75
CA ARG A 20 17.77 25.63 35.16
C ARG A 20 17.01 24.34 35.46
N ARG A 21 16.66 24.09 36.73
CA ARG A 21 15.88 22.90 37.14
C ARG A 21 14.52 22.83 36.46
N ALA A 22 13.82 23.96 36.36
CA ALA A 22 12.56 24.01 35.63
C ALA A 22 12.74 23.63 34.15
N LEU A 23 13.80 24.12 33.49
CA LEU A 23 14.12 23.77 32.10
C LEU A 23 14.48 22.30 31.93
N VAL A 24 15.24 21.70 32.87
CA VAL A 24 15.53 20.25 32.84
C VAL A 24 14.25 19.43 32.94
N GLU A 25 13.38 19.75 33.90
CA GLU A 25 12.12 19.02 34.09
C GLU A 25 11.16 19.20 32.90
N GLU A 26 11.12 20.40 32.31
CA GLU A 26 10.38 20.67 31.08
C GLU A 26 10.93 19.86 29.90
N THR A 27 12.26 19.76 29.78
CA THR A 27 12.94 18.96 28.75
C THR A 27 12.63 17.47 28.91
N LYS A 28 12.74 16.92 30.12
CA LYS A 28 12.36 15.52 30.44
C LYS A 28 10.90 15.23 30.11
N THR A 29 10.01 16.16 30.46
CA THR A 29 8.58 16.03 30.18
C THR A 29 8.31 15.99 28.68
N ILE A 30 8.91 16.90 27.90
CA ILE A 30 8.72 16.92 26.45
C ILE A 30 9.37 15.71 25.78
N TYR A 31 10.54 15.28 26.25
CA TYR A 31 11.21 14.08 25.77
C TYR A 31 10.33 12.84 25.95
N SER A 32 9.87 12.59 27.18
CA SER A 32 9.02 11.43 27.51
C SER A 32 7.69 11.46 26.73
N GLN A 33 7.06 12.62 26.61
CA GLN A 33 5.86 12.79 25.79
C GLN A 33 6.14 12.48 24.31
N HIS A 34 7.21 13.04 23.76
CA HIS A 34 7.57 12.83 22.35
C HIS A 34 7.86 11.36 22.06
N ARG A 35 8.66 10.70 22.92
CA ARG A 35 8.97 9.27 22.80
C ARG A 35 7.71 8.41 22.85
N ALA A 36 6.83 8.64 23.83
CA ALA A 36 5.57 7.91 23.94
C ALA A 36 4.66 8.12 22.71
N THR A 37 4.60 9.34 22.17
CA THR A 37 3.87 9.63 20.93
C THR A 37 4.46 8.88 19.74
N VAL A 38 5.79 8.88 19.60
CA VAL A 38 6.48 8.18 18.52
C VAL A 38 6.26 6.66 18.60
N GLU A 39 6.44 6.06 19.78
CA GLU A 39 6.21 4.63 20.01
C GLU A 39 4.75 4.24 19.68
N SER A 40 3.79 5.05 20.13
CA SER A 40 2.37 4.83 19.83
C SER A 40 2.08 4.90 18.32
N LYS A 41 2.60 5.91 17.61
CA LYS A 41 2.42 6.04 16.15
C LYS A 41 3.12 4.92 15.39
N LEU A 42 4.33 4.53 15.80
CA LEU A 42 5.03 3.37 15.21
C LEU A 42 4.23 2.08 15.38
N MET A 43 3.65 1.84 16.56
CA MET A 43 2.79 0.67 16.79
C MET A 43 1.59 0.66 15.85
N ILE A 44 0.92 1.80 15.65
CA ILE A 44 -0.20 1.94 14.72
C ILE A 44 0.24 1.68 13.28
N ILE A 45 1.31 2.35 12.82
CA ILE A 45 1.82 2.21 11.46
C ILE A 45 2.26 0.77 11.19
N ASN A 46 2.97 0.13 12.12
CA ASN A 46 3.43 -1.25 11.99
C ASN A 46 2.27 -2.25 11.98
N ARG A 47 1.19 -1.98 12.72
CA ARG A 47 -0.04 -2.79 12.61
C ARG A 47 -0.64 -2.67 11.20
N LEU A 48 -0.75 -1.44 10.67
CA LEU A 48 -1.26 -1.22 9.32
C LEU A 48 -0.36 -1.87 8.25
N ILE A 49 0.96 -1.80 8.40
CA ILE A 49 1.92 -2.48 7.51
C ILE A 49 1.72 -4.00 7.55
N LYS A 50 1.50 -4.60 8.73
CA LYS A 50 1.21 -6.04 8.84
C LYS A 50 -0.09 -6.40 8.13
N GLU A 51 -1.16 -5.63 8.31
CA GLU A 51 -2.42 -5.84 7.61
C GLU A 51 -2.26 -5.71 6.09
N PHE A 52 -1.48 -4.72 5.65
CA PHE A 52 -1.13 -4.54 4.24
C PHE A 52 -0.36 -5.75 3.69
N ASN A 53 0.70 -6.21 4.36
CA ASN A 53 1.49 -7.36 3.93
C ASN A 53 0.66 -8.64 3.86
N GLN A 54 -0.30 -8.84 4.76
CA GLN A 54 -1.24 -9.95 4.68
C GLN A 54 -2.10 -9.89 3.40
N LYS A 55 -2.57 -8.70 3.01
CA LYS A 55 -3.31 -8.52 1.75
C LYS A 55 -2.43 -8.81 0.54
N ILE A 56 -1.18 -8.35 0.54
CA ILE A 56 -0.19 -8.63 -0.52
C ILE A 56 0.08 -10.14 -0.64
N HIS A 57 0.28 -10.82 0.48
CA HIS A 57 0.49 -12.26 0.50
C HIS A 57 -0.70 -13.01 -0.11
N PHE A 58 -1.92 -12.70 0.33
CA PHE A 58 -3.15 -13.27 -0.22
C PHE A 58 -3.25 -13.03 -1.74
N LEU A 59 -2.95 -11.81 -2.18
CA LEU A 59 -3.04 -11.41 -3.57
C LEU A 59 -2.05 -12.20 -4.45
N ASN A 60 -0.81 -12.36 -3.99
CA ASN A 60 0.21 -13.14 -4.70
C ASN A 60 -0.22 -14.60 -4.86
N ILE A 61 -0.76 -15.21 -3.80
CA ILE A 61 -1.31 -16.57 -3.85
C ILE A 61 -2.47 -16.64 -4.86
N PHE A 62 -3.47 -15.76 -4.72
CA PHE A 62 -4.66 -15.78 -5.57
C PHE A 62 -4.33 -15.61 -7.05
N ARG A 63 -3.40 -14.71 -7.38
CA ARG A 63 -2.93 -14.49 -8.76
C ARG A 63 -2.21 -15.71 -9.32
N LYS A 64 -1.34 -16.34 -8.54
CA LYS A 64 -0.54 -17.47 -8.97
C LYS A 64 -1.37 -18.74 -9.13
N GLU A 65 -2.28 -19.00 -8.19
CA GLU A 65 -2.98 -20.28 -8.08
C GLU A 65 -4.35 -20.30 -8.75
N LYS A 66 -5.02 -19.16 -8.92
CA LYS A 66 -6.35 -19.11 -9.55
C LYS A 66 -6.32 -18.35 -10.86
N VAL A 67 -5.98 -17.07 -10.81
CA VAL A 67 -6.12 -16.17 -11.96
C VAL A 67 -5.26 -16.60 -13.13
N LYS A 68 -4.04 -17.09 -12.85
CA LYS A 68 -3.18 -17.66 -13.88
C LYS A 68 -3.86 -18.80 -14.63
N ILE A 69 -4.42 -19.77 -13.90
CA ILE A 69 -5.11 -20.93 -14.49
C ILE A 69 -6.27 -20.46 -15.36
N THR A 70 -7.04 -19.50 -14.85
CA THR A 70 -8.20 -18.93 -15.53
C THR A 70 -7.82 -18.17 -16.81
N ILE A 71 -6.77 -17.35 -16.76
CA ILE A 71 -6.24 -16.63 -17.93
C ILE A 71 -5.63 -17.60 -18.95
N ASP A 72 -4.91 -18.63 -18.50
CA ASP A 72 -4.32 -19.65 -19.38
C ASP A 72 -5.41 -20.47 -20.08
N ALA A 73 -6.49 -20.84 -19.37
CA ALA A 73 -7.65 -21.51 -19.96
C ALA A 73 -8.34 -20.64 -21.01
N LEU A 74 -8.55 -19.36 -20.72
CA LEU A 74 -9.12 -18.41 -21.67
C LEU A 74 -8.22 -18.21 -22.90
N HIS A 75 -6.90 -18.12 -22.70
CA HIS A 75 -5.92 -18.02 -23.79
C HIS A 75 -5.98 -19.26 -24.69
N ALA A 76 -5.98 -20.47 -24.11
CA ALA A 76 -6.07 -21.71 -24.86
C ALA A 76 -7.36 -21.79 -25.69
N PHE A 77 -8.48 -21.34 -25.13
CA PHE A 77 -9.76 -21.33 -25.82
C PHE A 77 -9.79 -20.31 -26.97
N LEU A 78 -9.42 -19.06 -26.71
CA LEU A 78 -9.42 -18.00 -27.72
C LEU A 78 -8.42 -18.28 -28.86
N SER A 79 -7.35 -19.02 -28.57
CA SER A 79 -6.38 -19.45 -29.60
C SER A 79 -7.00 -20.32 -30.70
N LYS A 80 -8.17 -20.92 -30.46
CA LYS A 80 -8.94 -21.65 -31.49
C LYS A 80 -9.57 -20.71 -32.52
N PHE A 81 -9.84 -19.46 -32.15
CA PHE A 81 -10.55 -18.47 -32.96
C PHE A 81 -9.64 -17.36 -33.49
N GLY A 82 -8.37 -17.30 -33.07
CA GLY A 82 -7.42 -16.29 -33.54
C GLY A 82 -6.05 -16.43 -32.89
N SER A 83 -5.07 -15.64 -33.37
CA SER A 83 -3.72 -15.63 -32.80
C SER A 83 -3.64 -14.70 -31.58
N LEU A 84 -3.12 -15.22 -30.46
CA LEU A 84 -2.92 -14.46 -29.23
C LEU A 84 -1.54 -14.68 -28.65
N GLU A 85 -0.88 -13.59 -28.28
CA GLU A 85 0.31 -13.64 -27.45
C GLU A 85 -0.03 -14.14 -26.03
N LYS A 86 0.72 -15.13 -25.55
CA LYS A 86 0.60 -15.64 -24.17
C LYS A 86 0.78 -14.52 -23.13
N ALA A 87 0.20 -14.72 -21.94
CA ALA A 87 0.51 -13.87 -20.80
C ALA A 87 2.00 -14.04 -20.42
N ASN A 88 2.69 -12.92 -20.15
CA ASN A 88 4.11 -12.92 -19.78
C ASN A 88 4.29 -13.35 -18.30
N ARG A 89 5.55 -13.57 -17.90
CA ARG A 89 5.94 -14.08 -16.57
C ARG A 89 5.30 -13.28 -15.44
N PHE A 90 4.51 -13.98 -14.62
CA PHE A 90 4.04 -13.55 -13.31
C PHE A 90 5.18 -12.95 -12.47
N ALA A 91 4.93 -11.79 -11.87
CA ALA A 91 5.80 -11.15 -10.90
C ALA A 91 5.04 -10.98 -9.58
N ASN A 92 5.69 -11.31 -8.47
CA ASN A 92 5.14 -11.10 -7.14
C ASN A 92 5.09 -9.60 -6.81
N GLU A 93 4.10 -9.22 -6.00
CA GLU A 93 4.11 -7.93 -5.34
C GLU A 93 5.02 -7.95 -4.09
N GLU A 94 5.69 -6.84 -3.82
CA GLU A 94 6.59 -6.67 -2.66
C GLU A 94 5.84 -6.28 -1.38
N GLU A 95 6.31 -6.80 -0.25
CA GLU A 95 5.84 -6.45 1.09
C GLU A 95 6.58 -5.22 1.63
N LYS A 96 5.98 -4.48 2.57
CA LYS A 96 6.63 -3.34 3.23
C LYS A 96 7.41 -3.78 4.46
N GLU A 97 8.56 -3.14 4.65
CA GLU A 97 9.36 -3.29 5.87
C GLU A 97 8.67 -2.66 7.07
N ILE A 98 8.83 -3.30 8.23
CA ILE A 98 8.37 -2.80 9.53
C ILE A 98 9.29 -1.66 9.95
N LEU A 99 8.74 -0.63 10.59
CA LEU A 99 9.50 0.52 11.06
C LEU A 99 10.00 0.28 12.49
N ASP A 100 11.27 0.59 12.74
CA ASP A 100 11.86 0.55 14.07
C ASP A 100 11.95 1.96 14.68
N LEU A 101 12.09 2.01 16.01
CA LEU A 101 12.37 3.25 16.72
C LEU A 101 13.75 3.77 16.29
N PRO A 102 13.91 5.06 15.97
CA PRO A 102 15.21 5.63 15.66
C PRO A 102 16.02 5.84 16.95
N ASP A 103 16.50 4.75 17.53
CA ASP A 103 17.12 4.69 18.87
C ASP A 103 18.23 5.72 19.04
N LYS A 104 19.10 5.89 18.04
CA LYS A 104 20.22 6.84 18.09
C LYS A 104 19.82 8.28 18.43
N ARG A 105 18.69 8.77 17.91
CA ARG A 105 18.24 10.15 18.21
C ARG A 105 17.66 10.27 19.61
N PHE A 106 17.03 9.21 20.11
CA PHE A 106 16.54 9.19 21.49
C PHE A 106 17.70 9.03 22.49
N GLU A 107 18.72 8.25 22.15
CA GLU A 107 19.98 8.11 22.90
C GLU A 107 20.72 9.46 23.00
N GLU A 108 20.92 10.17 21.89
CA GLU A 108 21.56 11.50 21.87
C GLU A 108 20.85 12.50 22.81
N MET A 109 19.52 12.46 22.85
CA MET A 109 18.73 13.33 23.73
C MET A 109 18.71 12.86 25.19
N GLU A 110 18.78 11.55 25.44
CA GLU A 110 18.98 11.01 26.79
C GLU A 110 20.32 11.44 27.37
N ASP A 111 21.39 11.34 26.58
CA ASP A 111 22.74 11.78 26.95
C ASP A 111 22.75 13.27 27.28
N TYR A 112 22.11 14.10 26.43
CA TYR A 112 21.96 15.54 26.71
C TYR A 112 21.20 15.80 28.02
N ILE A 113 20.11 15.08 28.30
CA ILE A 113 19.35 15.22 29.55
C ILE A 113 20.21 14.82 30.76
N GLN A 114 21.01 13.75 30.65
CA GLN A 114 21.93 13.33 31.71
C GLN A 114 23.00 14.38 31.99
N ASP A 115 23.57 14.98 30.94
CA ASP A 115 24.62 16.00 31.05
C ASP A 115 24.14 17.28 31.73
N ILE A 116 22.87 17.66 31.54
CA ILE A 116 22.27 18.83 32.16
C ILE A 116 21.65 18.53 33.53
N ASP A 117 21.36 17.28 33.90
CA ASP A 117 20.67 16.93 35.16
C ASP A 117 21.63 16.80 36.36
N TRP A 118 22.14 17.93 36.84
CA TRP A 118 23.08 17.94 37.96
C TRP A 118 22.44 17.68 39.32
N SER A 119 23.16 16.95 40.16
CA SER A 119 22.82 16.73 41.57
C SER A 119 22.95 18.01 42.42
N LYS A 120 22.25 18.06 43.56
CA LYS A 120 22.31 19.21 44.50
C LYS A 120 23.74 19.48 44.99
N ASP A 121 24.55 18.44 45.17
CA ASP A 121 25.95 18.55 45.64
C ASP A 121 26.89 19.08 44.55
N GLU A 122 26.67 18.75 43.28
CA GLU A 122 27.43 19.29 42.15
C GLU A 122 27.14 20.78 41.93
N VAL A 123 25.87 21.16 42.05
CA VAL A 123 25.41 22.55 41.98
C VAL A 123 26.06 23.36 43.10
N PHE A 124 26.10 22.83 44.32
CA PHE A 124 26.74 23.49 45.46
C PHE A 124 28.25 23.66 45.25
N LYS A 125 28.96 22.59 44.83
CA LYS A 125 30.40 22.67 44.53
C LYS A 125 30.70 23.69 43.42
N LYS A 126 29.98 23.65 42.30
CA LYS A 126 30.18 24.61 41.19
C LYS A 126 29.93 26.06 41.60
N THR A 127 28.93 26.31 42.45
CA THR A 127 28.58 27.65 42.94
C THR A 127 29.58 28.16 43.99
N PHE A 128 30.05 27.28 44.88
CA PHE A 128 30.97 27.63 45.96
C PHE A 128 32.39 27.94 45.44
N PHE A 129 32.89 27.17 44.47
CA PHE A 129 34.25 27.37 43.93
C PHE A 129 34.37 28.52 42.90
N LYS A 130 33.27 29.00 42.28
CA LYS A 130 33.30 30.02 41.21
C LYS A 130 32.89 31.43 41.63
N THR A 131 32.59 31.66 42.91
CA THR A 131 31.99 32.93 43.42
C THR A 131 30.57 33.16 42.86
N VAL A 132 29.66 33.70 43.69
CA VAL A 132 28.21 33.84 43.37
C VAL A 132 27.92 34.58 42.06
N PHE A 133 28.73 35.59 41.69
CA PHE A 133 28.57 36.34 40.45
C PHE A 133 29.05 35.60 39.20
N GLY A 134 30.15 34.85 39.31
CA GLY A 134 30.67 34.02 38.22
C GLY A 134 29.72 32.87 37.90
N ALA A 135 29.25 32.17 38.93
CA ALA A 135 28.24 31.12 38.82
C ALA A 135 26.94 31.65 38.16
N ARG A 136 26.46 32.83 38.56
CA ARG A 136 25.27 33.46 37.95
C ARG A 136 25.42 33.76 36.46
N SER A 137 26.59 34.22 36.00
CA SER A 137 26.80 34.51 34.57
C SER A 137 26.80 33.24 33.74
N GLU A 138 27.44 32.18 34.24
CA GLU A 138 27.54 30.88 33.57
C GLU A 138 26.20 30.15 33.54
N THR A 139 25.48 30.08 34.67
CA THR A 139 24.14 29.50 34.75
C THR A 139 23.14 30.23 33.85
N ARG A 140 23.24 31.56 33.72
CA ARG A 140 22.39 32.31 32.76
C ARG A 140 22.68 31.97 31.30
N LYS A 141 23.96 31.83 30.92
CA LYS A 141 24.33 31.40 29.56
C LYS A 141 23.84 29.98 29.28
N GLN A 142 23.96 29.10 30.26
CA GLN A 142 23.45 27.73 30.16
C GLN A 142 21.92 27.70 30.05
N ASN A 143 21.19 28.47 30.86
CA ASN A 143 19.73 28.55 30.76
C ASN A 143 19.27 29.08 29.40
N LEU A 144 20.01 30.02 28.80
CA LEU A 144 19.73 30.51 27.45
C LEU A 144 19.90 29.39 26.41
N SER A 145 21.04 28.71 26.43
CA SER A 145 21.33 27.58 25.54
C SER A 145 20.32 26.43 25.73
N MET A 146 19.97 26.08 26.97
CA MET A 146 18.94 25.06 27.25
C MET A 146 17.57 25.43 26.68
N ARG A 147 17.21 26.73 26.67
CA ARG A 147 15.96 27.18 26.06
C ARG A 147 15.97 27.08 24.54
N GLU A 148 17.10 27.41 23.93
CA GLU A 148 17.30 27.29 22.48
C GLU A 148 17.19 25.82 22.07
N GLU A 149 17.94 24.92 22.72
CA GLU A 149 17.88 23.47 22.52
C GLU A 149 16.48 22.90 22.74
N LEU A 150 15.79 23.31 23.81
CA LEU A 150 14.42 22.88 24.06
C LEU A 150 13.44 23.37 22.98
N HIS A 151 13.67 24.56 22.43
CA HIS A 151 12.85 25.08 21.34
C HIS A 151 13.10 24.30 20.05
N GLU A 152 14.35 24.02 19.71
CA GLU A 152 14.73 23.22 18.55
C GLU A 152 14.16 21.81 18.66
N TYR A 153 14.29 21.16 19.82
CA TYR A 153 13.74 19.84 20.06
C TYR A 153 12.21 19.81 19.91
N ARG A 154 11.49 20.85 20.35
CA ARG A 154 10.04 20.98 20.11
C ARG A 154 9.69 21.07 18.62
N LEU A 155 10.49 21.78 17.84
CA LEU A 155 10.29 21.90 16.39
C LEU A 155 10.55 20.56 15.70
N GLU A 156 11.63 19.88 16.10
CA GLU A 156 11.96 18.54 15.61
C GLU A 156 10.85 17.54 15.95
N ALA A 157 10.39 17.51 17.21
CA ALA A 157 9.33 16.63 17.67
C ALA A 157 8.06 16.77 16.83
N LYS A 158 7.62 18.01 16.55
CA LYS A 158 6.48 18.32 15.66
C LYS A 158 6.72 17.88 14.22
N SER A 159 7.94 18.07 13.72
CA SER A 159 8.32 17.65 12.36
C SER A 159 8.28 16.13 12.21
N THR A 160 8.80 15.40 13.20
CA THR A 160 8.77 13.94 13.29
C THR A 160 7.33 13.43 13.36
N GLU A 161 6.49 14.04 14.20
CA GLU A 161 5.08 13.69 14.29
C GLU A 161 4.37 13.84 12.94
N LYS A 162 4.56 14.98 12.25
CA LYS A 162 3.97 15.21 10.93
C LYS A 162 4.45 14.20 9.89
N LYS A 163 5.72 13.80 9.93
CA LYS A 163 6.25 12.76 9.03
C LYS A 163 5.58 11.41 9.29
N MET A 164 5.35 11.06 10.56
CA MET A 164 4.63 9.84 10.93
C MET A 164 3.17 9.88 10.46
N ASP A 165 2.48 11.01 10.59
CA ASP A 165 1.11 11.17 10.08
C ASP A 165 1.03 10.98 8.57
N LEU A 166 2.01 11.50 7.83
CA LEU A 166 2.09 11.31 6.38
C LEU A 166 2.37 9.85 6.03
N LYS A 167 3.22 9.17 6.80
CA LYS A 167 3.51 7.74 6.62
C LYS A 167 2.29 6.87 6.91
N GLU A 168 1.57 7.14 7.99
CA GLU A 168 0.30 6.47 8.32
C GLU A 168 -0.71 6.63 7.18
N LYS A 169 -0.93 7.86 6.72
CA LYS A 169 -1.82 8.14 5.57
C LYS A 169 -1.36 7.40 4.32
N SER A 170 -0.05 7.36 4.05
CA SER A 170 0.49 6.61 2.91
C SER A 170 0.11 5.13 3.00
N VAL A 171 0.30 4.50 4.17
CA VAL A 171 -0.03 3.07 4.35
C VAL A 171 -1.53 2.81 4.18
N LEU A 172 -2.38 3.70 4.68
CA LEU A 172 -3.84 3.59 4.47
C LEU A 172 -4.21 3.69 2.98
N TRP A 173 -3.57 4.60 2.23
CA TRP A 173 -3.75 4.71 0.78
C TRP A 173 -3.27 3.45 0.05
N ASP A 174 -2.13 2.89 0.46
CA ASP A 174 -1.61 1.62 -0.07
C ASP A 174 -2.65 0.49 0.12
N MET A 175 -3.31 0.44 1.28
CA MET A 175 -4.36 -0.55 1.58
C MET A 175 -5.60 -0.38 0.69
N GLU A 176 -6.08 0.85 0.49
CA GLU A 176 -7.23 1.12 -0.39
C GLU A 176 -6.95 0.66 -1.83
N ILE A 177 -5.76 0.95 -2.33
CA ILE A 177 -5.33 0.59 -3.68
C ILE A 177 -5.18 -0.93 -3.81
N SER A 178 -4.59 -1.59 -2.81
CA SER A 178 -4.54 -3.05 -2.73
C SER A 178 -5.95 -3.67 -2.81
N ASP A 179 -6.93 -3.09 -2.11
CA ASP A 179 -8.31 -3.61 -2.11
C ASP A 179 -9.04 -3.38 -3.45
N LEU A 180 -8.75 -2.28 -4.15
CA LEU A 180 -9.23 -2.06 -5.52
C LEU A 180 -8.63 -3.08 -6.49
N TYR A 181 -7.32 -3.27 -6.43
CA TYR A 181 -6.62 -4.20 -7.31
C TYR A 181 -7.06 -5.66 -7.07
N LYS A 182 -7.23 -6.05 -5.80
CA LYS A 182 -7.81 -7.35 -5.42
C LYS A 182 -9.18 -7.55 -6.05
N ARG A 183 -10.08 -6.56 -5.95
CA ARG A 183 -11.42 -6.63 -6.54
C ARG A 183 -11.34 -6.84 -8.06
N ASN A 184 -10.52 -6.06 -8.76
CA ASN A 184 -10.36 -6.19 -10.21
C ASN A 184 -9.92 -7.60 -10.61
N ILE A 185 -8.93 -8.16 -9.90
CA ILE A 185 -8.43 -9.51 -10.17
C ILE A 185 -9.51 -10.58 -9.88
N GLN A 186 -10.28 -10.43 -8.81
CA GLN A 186 -11.39 -11.34 -8.50
C GLN A 186 -12.49 -11.26 -9.56
N THR A 187 -12.85 -10.06 -10.02
CA THR A 187 -13.83 -9.86 -11.09
C THR A 187 -13.37 -10.50 -12.40
N ILE A 188 -12.07 -10.41 -12.73
CA ILE A 188 -11.47 -11.11 -13.87
C ILE A 188 -11.68 -12.61 -13.72
N ASP A 189 -11.21 -13.21 -12.62
CA ASP A 189 -11.31 -14.65 -12.38
C ASP A 189 -12.75 -15.15 -12.49
N GLN A 190 -13.68 -14.45 -11.83
CA GLN A 190 -15.09 -14.82 -11.81
C GLN A 190 -15.76 -14.66 -13.17
N THR A 191 -15.52 -13.55 -13.87
CA THR A 191 -16.13 -13.31 -15.20
C THR A 191 -15.67 -14.33 -16.22
N VAL A 192 -14.38 -14.68 -16.21
CA VAL A 192 -13.86 -15.70 -17.12
C VAL A 192 -14.50 -17.05 -16.81
N LYS A 193 -14.49 -17.46 -15.54
CA LYS A 193 -14.94 -18.80 -15.13
C LYS A 193 -16.45 -19.00 -15.26
N GLU A 194 -17.25 -18.02 -14.88
CA GLU A 194 -18.70 -18.17 -14.75
C GLU A 194 -19.48 -17.71 -15.98
N LYS A 195 -18.88 -16.86 -16.83
CA LYS A 195 -19.59 -16.26 -17.98
C LYS A 195 -18.90 -16.57 -19.29
N ILE A 196 -17.61 -16.27 -19.40
CA ILE A 196 -16.89 -16.38 -20.67
C ILE A 196 -16.72 -17.84 -21.08
N LEU A 197 -16.05 -18.67 -20.28
CA LEU A 197 -15.77 -20.04 -20.67
C LEU A 197 -17.05 -20.85 -20.99
N PRO A 198 -18.11 -20.82 -20.16
CA PRO A 198 -19.34 -21.55 -20.47
C PRO A 198 -20.02 -21.11 -21.78
N GLU A 199 -20.11 -19.81 -22.03
CA GLU A 199 -20.73 -19.29 -23.26
C GLU A 199 -19.85 -19.60 -24.48
N MET A 200 -18.54 -19.50 -24.34
CA MET A 200 -17.59 -19.86 -25.39
C MET A 200 -17.70 -21.35 -25.76
N GLU A 201 -17.82 -22.25 -24.76
CA GLU A 201 -18.05 -23.68 -24.97
C GLU A 201 -19.37 -23.95 -25.70
N LEU A 202 -20.45 -23.24 -25.34
CA LEU A 202 -21.73 -23.34 -26.03
C LEU A 202 -21.61 -22.92 -27.51
N ILE A 203 -20.97 -21.78 -27.77
CA ILE A 203 -20.76 -21.28 -29.14
C ILE A 203 -19.91 -22.25 -29.95
N GLU A 204 -18.86 -22.79 -29.35
CA GLU A 204 -18.00 -23.78 -30.01
C GLU A 204 -18.80 -25.02 -30.43
N ALA A 205 -19.62 -25.56 -29.52
CA ALA A 205 -20.47 -26.72 -29.78
C ALA A 205 -21.53 -26.43 -30.86
N MET A 206 -22.12 -25.23 -30.86
CA MET A 206 -23.06 -24.80 -31.89
C MET A 206 -22.41 -24.73 -33.28
N MET A 207 -21.20 -24.17 -33.37
CA MET A 207 -20.45 -24.12 -34.63
C MET A 207 -20.11 -25.52 -35.13
N ASP A 208 -19.69 -26.43 -34.24
CA ASP A 208 -19.39 -27.82 -34.61
C ASP A 208 -20.63 -28.57 -35.09
N ALA A 209 -21.76 -28.39 -34.40
CA ALA A 209 -23.04 -28.97 -34.81
C ALA A 209 -23.48 -28.47 -36.20
N GLU A 210 -23.29 -27.19 -36.49
CA GLU A 210 -23.63 -26.59 -37.79
C GLU A 210 -22.76 -27.16 -38.91
N VAL A 211 -21.45 -27.34 -38.67
CA VAL A 211 -20.53 -27.97 -39.62
C VAL A 211 -20.92 -29.42 -39.88
N ILE A 212 -21.19 -30.21 -38.82
CA ILE A 212 -21.63 -31.61 -38.95
C ILE A 212 -22.94 -31.70 -39.74
N LYS A 213 -23.92 -30.85 -39.42
CA LYS A 213 -25.20 -30.78 -40.14
C LYS A 213 -24.98 -30.56 -41.64
N ASN A 214 -24.09 -29.64 -42.00
CA ASN A 214 -23.80 -29.34 -43.41
C ASN A 214 -23.15 -30.53 -44.14
N TYR A 215 -22.26 -31.27 -43.48
CA TYR A 215 -21.66 -32.50 -44.03
C TYR A 215 -22.70 -33.61 -44.25
N ILE A 216 -23.61 -33.81 -43.30
CA ILE A 216 -24.73 -34.76 -43.42
C ILE A 216 -25.62 -34.40 -44.62
N LEU A 217 -26.00 -33.13 -44.75
CA LEU A 217 -26.83 -32.64 -45.86
C LEU A 217 -26.13 -32.77 -47.21
N ALA A 218 -24.82 -32.55 -47.26
CA ALA A 218 -23.99 -32.73 -48.44
C ALA A 218 -23.69 -34.20 -48.77
N LYS A 219 -24.13 -35.15 -47.93
CA LYS A 219 -23.87 -36.60 -48.05
C LYS A 219 -22.37 -36.94 -48.13
N GLN A 220 -21.56 -36.21 -47.37
CA GLN A 220 -20.12 -36.46 -47.25
C GLN A 220 -19.82 -37.44 -46.11
N GLU A 221 -18.63 -38.06 -46.14
CA GLU A 221 -18.16 -38.91 -45.05
C GLU A 221 -17.94 -38.07 -43.78
N LEU A 222 -18.31 -38.63 -42.62
CA LEU A 222 -18.24 -37.94 -41.33
C LEU A 222 -16.89 -38.13 -40.62
N GLU A 223 -15.93 -38.79 -41.25
CA GLU A 223 -14.58 -38.96 -40.71
C GLU A 223 -13.73 -37.72 -41.00
N ASN A 224 -13.03 -37.20 -39.98
CA ASN A 224 -12.09 -36.08 -40.08
C ASN A 224 -12.69 -34.76 -40.62
N ILE A 225 -13.91 -34.42 -40.22
CA ILE A 225 -14.56 -33.16 -40.62
C ILE A 225 -13.71 -31.95 -40.17
N PRO A 226 -13.23 -31.08 -41.09
CA PRO A 226 -12.51 -29.88 -40.73
C PRO A 226 -13.46 -28.87 -40.08
N MET A 227 -13.29 -28.63 -38.78
CA MET A 227 -14.07 -27.65 -38.05
C MET A 227 -13.61 -26.24 -38.39
N ASN A 228 -14.46 -25.47 -39.06
CA ASN A 228 -14.18 -24.07 -39.36
C ASN A 228 -14.50 -23.20 -38.12
N LYS A 229 -13.46 -22.64 -37.49
CA LYS A 229 -13.58 -21.75 -36.33
C LYS A 229 -13.45 -20.26 -36.71
N ASP A 230 -13.58 -19.91 -37.99
CA ASP A 230 -13.62 -18.51 -38.43
C ASP A 230 -14.93 -17.83 -37.99
N ILE A 231 -14.83 -17.00 -36.95
CA ILE A 231 -15.96 -16.26 -36.40
C ILE A 231 -16.53 -15.23 -37.37
N SER A 232 -15.76 -14.80 -38.38
CA SER A 232 -16.23 -13.80 -39.34
C SER A 232 -17.43 -14.28 -40.14
N LEU A 233 -17.61 -15.60 -40.27
CA LEU A 233 -18.75 -16.23 -40.91
C LEU A 233 -20.06 -16.03 -40.15
N LEU A 234 -19.99 -15.77 -38.84
CA LEU A 234 -21.16 -15.49 -38.00
C LEU A 234 -21.65 -14.05 -38.18
N LYS A 235 -20.82 -13.18 -38.77
CA LYS A 235 -21.12 -11.76 -38.92
C LYS A 235 -22.22 -11.54 -39.99
N GLY A 236 -23.22 -10.72 -39.65
CA GLY A 236 -24.39 -10.45 -40.49
C GLY A 236 -25.41 -11.59 -40.54
N THR A 237 -25.23 -12.63 -39.72
CA THR A 237 -26.14 -13.78 -39.64
C THR A 237 -27.03 -13.69 -38.40
N LEU A 238 -27.92 -14.68 -38.25
CA LEU A 238 -28.73 -14.91 -37.05
C LEU A 238 -27.86 -15.05 -35.78
N TYR A 239 -26.58 -15.43 -35.96
CA TYR A 239 -25.59 -15.67 -34.91
C TYR A 239 -24.65 -14.48 -34.66
N GLU A 240 -24.97 -13.28 -35.17
CA GLU A 240 -24.20 -12.04 -34.95
C GLU A 240 -23.91 -11.76 -33.46
N LYS A 241 -24.81 -12.17 -32.56
CA LYS A 241 -24.57 -12.06 -31.10
C LYS A 241 -23.34 -12.84 -30.64
N HIS A 242 -23.15 -14.06 -31.14
CA HIS A 242 -21.98 -14.90 -30.83
C HIS A 242 -20.70 -14.32 -31.39
N TYR A 243 -20.73 -13.75 -32.61
CA TYR A 243 -19.60 -13.00 -33.16
C TYR A 243 -19.19 -11.85 -32.23
N ASN A 244 -20.16 -11.03 -31.80
CA ASN A 244 -19.89 -9.91 -30.90
C ASN A 244 -19.39 -10.40 -29.54
N PHE A 245 -19.95 -11.48 -29.00
CA PHE A 245 -19.48 -12.09 -27.76
C PHE A 245 -18.01 -12.51 -27.82
N ILE A 246 -17.60 -13.26 -28.85
CA ILE A 246 -16.22 -13.71 -29.01
C ILE A 246 -15.29 -12.50 -29.16
N LYS A 247 -15.67 -11.52 -30.00
CA LYS A 247 -14.89 -10.29 -30.19
C LYS A 247 -14.69 -9.52 -28.89
N ASN A 248 -15.74 -9.36 -28.09
CA ASN A 248 -15.65 -8.67 -26.80
C ASN A 248 -14.84 -9.47 -25.78
N THR A 249 -14.85 -10.80 -25.88
CA THR A 249 -14.01 -11.68 -25.07
C THR A 249 -12.52 -11.47 -25.37
N PHE A 250 -12.13 -11.26 -26.63
CA PHE A 250 -10.76 -10.88 -26.99
C PHE A 250 -10.34 -9.56 -26.33
N LEU A 251 -11.21 -8.55 -26.35
CA LEU A 251 -10.96 -7.27 -25.67
C LEU A 251 -10.81 -7.45 -24.16
N PHE A 252 -11.71 -8.22 -23.55
CA PHE A 252 -11.66 -8.55 -22.13
C PHE A 252 -10.35 -9.25 -21.75
N PHE A 253 -9.88 -10.20 -22.57
CA PHE A 253 -8.60 -10.89 -22.37
C PHE A 253 -7.42 -9.92 -22.38
N ILE A 254 -7.39 -8.95 -23.32
CA ILE A 254 -6.32 -7.95 -23.41
C ILE A 254 -6.27 -7.08 -22.15
N VAL A 255 -7.44 -6.59 -21.69
CA VAL A 255 -7.52 -5.79 -20.44
C VAL A 255 -7.08 -6.62 -19.24
N SER A 256 -7.58 -7.86 -19.13
CA SER A 256 -7.24 -8.79 -18.05
C SER A 256 -5.74 -9.10 -18.00
N LYS A 257 -5.13 -9.34 -19.16
CA LYS A 257 -3.68 -9.56 -19.30
C LYS A 257 -2.89 -8.35 -18.82
N LYS A 258 -3.33 -7.12 -19.10
CA LYS A 258 -2.67 -5.89 -18.65
C LYS A 258 -2.73 -5.75 -17.12
N VAL A 259 -3.90 -5.99 -16.53
CA VAL A 259 -4.10 -5.95 -15.06
C VAL A 259 -3.28 -7.05 -14.37
N TYR A 260 -3.20 -8.25 -14.96
CA TYR A 260 -2.45 -9.38 -14.40
C TYR A 260 -0.93 -9.24 -14.51
N ASN A 261 -0.41 -8.80 -15.66
CA ASN A 261 1.05 -8.77 -15.92
C ASN A 261 1.76 -7.58 -15.31
N THR A 262 1.04 -6.50 -15.00
CA THR A 262 1.66 -5.31 -14.42
C THR A 262 1.77 -5.52 -12.91
N PRO A 263 2.97 -5.46 -12.31
CA PRO A 263 3.12 -5.40 -10.85
C PRO A 263 2.73 -4.00 -10.40
N VAL A 264 1.43 -3.70 -10.54
CA VAL A 264 0.86 -2.37 -10.34
C VAL A 264 1.19 -1.95 -8.92
N LEU A 265 1.04 -2.84 -7.93
CA LEU A 265 1.34 -2.51 -6.56
C LEU A 265 2.83 -2.27 -6.34
N THR A 266 3.76 -3.11 -6.80
CA THR A 266 5.20 -2.91 -6.55
C THR A 266 5.73 -1.60 -7.16
N ARG A 267 5.28 -1.26 -8.38
CA ARG A 267 5.63 0.05 -8.98
C ARG A 267 4.98 1.20 -8.22
N LEU A 268 3.71 1.05 -7.83
CA LEU A 268 2.97 2.04 -7.05
C LEU A 268 3.46 2.22 -5.61
N LEU A 269 4.07 1.20 -5.02
CA LEU A 269 4.52 1.20 -3.62
C LEU A 269 5.97 1.68 -3.49
N ASN A 270 6.79 1.44 -4.51
CA ASN A 270 8.19 1.86 -4.56
C ASN A 270 8.38 3.28 -5.11
N GLU A 271 7.49 3.74 -6.00
CA GLU A 271 7.38 5.15 -6.36
C GLU A 271 6.29 5.80 -5.50
N LYS A 272 6.45 7.05 -5.07
CA LYS A 272 5.44 7.71 -4.22
C LYS A 272 4.09 7.72 -4.93
N LEU A 273 3.16 6.86 -4.47
CA LEU A 273 1.75 6.86 -4.87
C LEU A 273 1.23 8.27 -5.13
N SER A 274 0.74 8.53 -6.33
CA SER A 274 0.10 9.79 -6.68
C SER A 274 -1.42 9.61 -6.81
N LYS A 275 -2.18 10.72 -6.78
CA LYS A 275 -3.64 10.64 -6.96
C LYS A 275 -4.00 10.13 -8.35
N GLU A 276 -3.15 10.39 -9.33
CA GLU A 276 -3.29 9.99 -10.72
C GLU A 276 -3.32 8.47 -10.87
N ASP A 277 -2.57 7.75 -10.05
CA ASP A 277 -2.52 6.28 -10.07
C ASP A 277 -3.84 5.62 -9.64
N LYS A 278 -4.45 6.14 -8.57
CA LYS A 278 -5.79 5.70 -8.12
C LYS A 278 -6.81 5.93 -9.23
N VAL A 279 -6.74 7.08 -9.90
CA VAL A 279 -7.62 7.41 -11.03
C VAL A 279 -7.44 6.44 -12.20
N GLU A 280 -6.21 6.07 -12.54
CA GLU A 280 -5.95 5.10 -13.61
C GLU A 280 -6.46 3.69 -13.25
N LEU A 281 -6.29 3.26 -11.99
CA LEU A 281 -6.85 1.99 -11.51
C LEU A 281 -8.39 1.98 -11.49
N GLU A 282 -9.01 3.07 -11.04
CA GLU A 282 -10.47 3.23 -11.09
C GLU A 282 -10.99 3.25 -12.54
N LYS A 283 -10.25 3.87 -13.46
CA LYS A 283 -10.57 3.83 -14.89
C LYS A 283 -10.47 2.42 -15.45
N GLN A 284 -9.43 1.66 -15.09
CA GLN A 284 -9.30 0.25 -15.50
C GLN A 284 -10.42 -0.60 -14.93
N ALA A 285 -10.83 -0.38 -13.67
CA ALA A 285 -11.98 -1.04 -13.06
C ALA A 285 -13.28 -0.75 -13.83
N ARG A 286 -13.55 0.52 -14.15
CA ARG A 286 -14.74 0.90 -14.95
C ARG A 286 -14.73 0.26 -16.33
N ILE A 287 -13.59 0.28 -17.02
CA ILE A 287 -13.45 -0.38 -18.32
C ILE A 287 -13.75 -1.88 -18.19
N LEU A 288 -13.29 -2.53 -17.13
CA LEU A 288 -13.58 -3.94 -16.88
C LEU A 288 -15.08 -4.19 -16.68
N GLU A 289 -15.75 -3.37 -15.86
CA GLU A 289 -17.20 -3.45 -15.62
C GLU A 289 -18.03 -3.19 -16.88
N ASP A 290 -17.62 -2.22 -17.69
CA ASP A 290 -18.25 -1.92 -18.98
C ASP A 290 -18.13 -3.11 -19.93
N GLN A 291 -16.93 -3.71 -20.03
CA GLN A 291 -16.72 -4.90 -20.86
C GLN A 291 -17.53 -6.11 -20.35
N GLU A 292 -17.62 -6.29 -19.03
CA GLU A 292 -18.47 -7.34 -18.44
C GLU A 292 -19.95 -7.15 -18.81
N THR A 293 -20.43 -5.90 -18.78
CA THR A 293 -21.81 -5.56 -19.15
C THR A 293 -22.07 -5.84 -20.62
N VAL A 294 -21.15 -5.44 -21.50
CA VAL A 294 -21.22 -5.71 -22.94
C VAL A 294 -21.18 -7.22 -23.22
N LEU A 295 -20.38 -7.99 -22.49
CA LEU A 295 -20.38 -9.45 -22.60
C LEU A 295 -21.76 -10.02 -22.27
N LYS A 296 -22.35 -9.64 -21.12
CA LYS A 296 -23.68 -10.11 -20.68
C LYS A 296 -24.78 -9.83 -21.71
N GLN A 297 -24.74 -8.67 -22.37
CA GLN A 297 -25.73 -8.31 -23.39
C GLN A 297 -25.65 -9.21 -24.64
N ASN A 298 -24.47 -9.80 -24.90
CA ASN A 298 -24.22 -10.65 -26.05
C ASN A 298 -24.25 -12.15 -25.73
N MET A 299 -24.49 -12.53 -24.47
CA MET A 299 -24.73 -13.92 -24.07
C MET A 299 -26.12 -14.38 -24.54
N VAL A 300 -26.29 -15.67 -24.77
CA VAL A 300 -27.61 -16.27 -24.96
C VAL A 300 -28.41 -16.09 -23.68
N GLN A 301 -29.48 -15.28 -23.75
CA GLN A 301 -30.46 -15.24 -22.67
C GLN A 301 -31.20 -16.57 -22.68
N GLY A 302 -31.06 -17.35 -21.61
CA GLY A 302 -31.81 -18.59 -21.43
C GLY A 302 -33.30 -18.32 -21.63
N ALA A 303 -33.91 -19.11 -22.51
CA ALA A 303 -35.36 -19.19 -22.66
C ALA A 303 -35.99 -19.86 -21.43
#